data_AF-A0A822BN35-F1
#
_entry.id   AF-A0A822BN35-F1
#
_cell.length_a   1.000
_cell.length_b   1.000
_cell.length_c   1.000
_cell.angle_alpha   90.00
_cell.angle_beta   90.00
_cell.angle_gamma   90.00
#
_symmetry.space_group_name_H-M   'P 1'
#
loop_
_entity.id
_entity.type
_entity.pdbx_description
1 polymer ?
#
loop_
_entity_poly.entity_id
_entity_poly.type
_entity_poly.pdbx_seq_one_letter_code
_entity_poly.pdbx_strand_id
1 'polypeptide(L)'
;MKKEVSNFGLTWVEFSSRYRQVVQRIQKMRQSEYKQFIFNINETRDFLTTEKRLTTIFKTLSFNDKLDANELEKFFECCDLSATSYEIKEALDYVLQHYPPQKNDSLTKEIIFDVVYYIYPPKATGLQTSRKSTWVRPIIDGEDETAIQGTPFLEPIDMNIVYKFLDKQ
;
A
#
# COMPACT_ATOMS: atom_id res chain seq x y z
N MET A 1 8.51 5.14 16.52
CA MET A 1 8.72 5.98 15.32
C MET A 1 10.18 6.19 14.93
N LYS A 2 10.98 7.08 15.56
CA LYS A 2 12.37 7.34 15.07
C LYS A 2 13.26 6.09 15.02
N LYS A 3 13.22 5.25 16.06
CA LYS A 3 13.92 3.95 16.08
C LYS A 3 13.42 2.99 15.02
N GLU A 4 12.09 2.92 14.83
CA GLU A 4 11.49 2.06 13.79
C GLU A 4 11.94 2.52 12.41
N VAL A 5 11.81 3.81 12.08
CA VAL A 5 12.27 4.39 10.81
C VAL A 5 13.77 4.16 10.57
N SER A 6 14.58 4.28 11.62
CA SER A 6 16.01 3.95 11.56
C SER A 6 16.28 2.48 11.24
N ASN A 7 15.42 1.55 11.68
CA ASN A 7 15.54 0.12 11.33
C ASN A 7 15.27 -0.15 9.85
N PHE A 8 14.66 0.80 9.12
CA PHE A 8 14.48 0.76 7.68
C PHE A 8 15.62 1.46 6.91
N GLY A 9 16.65 1.93 7.60
CA GLY A 9 17.78 2.65 7.00
C GLY A 9 17.43 4.06 6.50
N LEU A 10 16.31 4.62 6.95
CA LEU A 10 15.87 5.98 6.60
C LEU A 10 16.04 6.92 7.79
N THR A 11 16.29 8.19 7.49
CA THR A 11 16.14 9.24 8.50
C THR A 11 14.67 9.65 8.64
N TRP A 12 14.31 10.20 9.80
CA TRP A 12 12.95 10.72 10.03
C TRP A 12 12.57 11.81 9.02
N VAL A 13 13.52 12.64 8.61
CA VAL A 13 13.30 13.76 7.68
C VAL A 13 13.01 13.24 6.27
N GLU A 14 13.78 12.25 5.80
CA GLU A 14 13.55 11.60 4.50
C GLU A 14 12.20 10.91 4.47
N PHE A 15 11.89 10.13 5.52
CA PHE A 15 10.63 9.41 5.62
C PHE A 15 9.43 10.36 5.65
N SER A 16 9.46 11.39 6.50
CA SER A 16 8.35 12.35 6.61
C SER A 16 8.15 13.14 5.32
N SER A 17 9.23 13.50 4.63
CA SER A 17 9.17 14.17 3.33
C SER A 17 8.55 13.26 2.27
N ARG A 18 9.00 12.00 2.21
CA ARG A 18 8.48 11.00 1.28
C ARG A 18 7.00 10.69 1.53
N TYR A 19 6.62 10.48 2.78
CA TYR A 19 5.23 10.24 3.17
C TYR A 19 4.33 11.40 2.76
N ARG A 20 4.75 12.64 3.07
CA ARG A 20 4.03 13.85 2.65
C ARG A 20 3.88 13.95 1.14
N GLN A 21 4.95 13.66 0.39
CA GLN A 21 4.92 13.67 -1.08
C GLN A 21 3.93 12.65 -1.62
N VAL A 22 3.93 11.42 -1.11
CA VAL A 22 2.95 10.39 -1.52
C VAL A 22 1.52 10.88 -1.28
N VAL A 23 1.22 11.38 -0.08
CA VAL A 23 -0.12 11.90 0.24
C VAL A 23 -0.52 13.04 -0.70
N GLN A 24 0.40 13.98 -0.96
CA GLN A 24 0.17 15.10 -1.88
C GLN A 24 -0.05 14.64 -3.32
N ARG A 25 0.72 13.67 -3.82
CA ARG A 25 0.56 13.12 -5.17
C ARG A 25 -0.81 12.47 -5.32
N ILE A 26 -1.20 11.60 -4.39
CA ILE A 26 -2.47 10.88 -4.46
C ILE A 26 -3.66 11.83 -4.32
N GLN A 27 -3.57 12.83 -3.44
CA GLN A 27 -4.60 13.88 -3.36
C GLN A 27 -4.71 14.66 -4.67
N LYS A 28 -3.59 15.04 -5.30
CA LYS A 28 -3.59 15.74 -6.59
C LYS A 28 -4.18 14.88 -7.73
N MET A 29 -3.97 13.57 -7.71
CA MET A 29 -4.52 12.64 -8.71
C MET A 29 -6.03 12.43 -8.55
N ARG A 30 -6.53 12.38 -7.30
CA ARG A 30 -7.93 12.02 -7.00
C ARG A 30 -8.84 13.22 -6.67
N GLN A 31 -8.27 14.38 -6.35
CA GLN A 31 -8.99 15.60 -5.98
C GLN A 31 -8.39 16.82 -6.67
N SER A 32 -9.23 17.80 -6.98
CA SER A 32 -8.81 19.10 -7.51
C SER A 32 -8.25 20.02 -6.41
N GLU A 33 -8.61 19.81 -5.14
CA GLU A 33 -8.19 20.64 -4.01
C GLU A 33 -7.51 19.82 -2.91
N TYR A 34 -6.42 20.36 -2.36
CA TYR A 34 -5.63 19.72 -1.31
C TYR A 34 -6.31 19.83 0.05
N LYS A 35 -6.65 18.69 0.66
CA LYS A 35 -7.03 18.64 2.08
C LYS A 35 -5.80 18.71 2.98
N GLN A 36 -5.91 19.41 4.10
CA GLN A 36 -4.81 19.51 5.06
C GLN A 36 -4.35 18.13 5.52
N PHE A 37 -3.04 17.88 5.39
CA PHE A 37 -2.37 16.72 5.93
C PHE A 37 -2.33 16.80 7.45
N ILE A 38 -3.08 15.91 8.12
CA ILE A 38 -3.04 15.76 9.57
C ILE A 38 -2.09 14.61 9.89
N PHE A 39 -1.06 14.89 10.68
CA PHE A 39 -0.08 13.88 11.05
C PHE A 39 -0.59 13.00 12.20
N ASN A 40 -0.84 11.73 11.93
CA ASN A 40 -1.22 10.73 12.93
C ASN A 40 -0.14 9.65 13.04
N ILE A 41 0.32 9.36 14.26
CA ILE A 41 1.39 8.39 14.52
C ILE A 41 0.98 6.97 14.11
N ASN A 42 -0.26 6.57 14.37
CA ASN A 42 -0.74 5.21 14.06
C ASN A 42 -0.81 5.01 12.54
N GLU A 43 -1.43 5.94 11.83
CA GLU A 43 -1.51 5.90 10.36
C GLU A 43 -0.12 5.93 9.69
N THR A 44 0.81 6.68 10.28
CA THR A 44 2.18 6.75 9.79
C THR A 44 2.91 5.41 9.96
N ARG A 45 2.66 4.68 11.06
CA ARG A 45 3.20 3.34 11.28
C ARG A 45 2.60 2.33 10.29
N ASP A 46 1.29 2.41 10.04
CA ASP A 46 0.61 1.55 9.07
C ASP A 46 1.16 1.78 7.66
N PHE A 47 1.37 3.05 7.29
CA PHE A 47 2.00 3.43 6.03
C PHE A 47 3.42 2.85 5.91
N LEU A 48 4.25 3.00 6.94
CA LEU A 48 5.62 2.47 6.96
C LEU A 48 5.66 0.95 6.77
N THR A 49 4.74 0.24 7.43
CA THR A 49 4.60 -1.22 7.34
C THR A 49 4.17 -1.64 5.94
N THR A 50 3.16 -0.96 5.39
CA THR A 50 2.68 -1.17 4.02
C THR A 50 3.79 -0.93 3.00
N GLU A 51 4.49 0.19 3.10
CA GLU A 51 5.57 0.57 2.19
C GLU A 51 6.74 -0.45 2.23
N LYS A 52 7.07 -0.99 3.40
CA LYS A 52 8.05 -2.08 3.53
C LYS A 52 7.62 -3.32 2.78
N ARG A 53 6.36 -3.74 2.96
CA ARG A 53 5.80 -4.92 2.32
C ARG A 53 5.86 -4.78 0.80
N LEU A 54 5.35 -3.66 0.27
CA LEU A 54 5.42 -3.34 -1.16
C LEU A 54 6.86 -3.35 -1.68
N THR A 55 7.80 -2.77 -0.92
CA THR A 55 9.23 -2.73 -1.31
C THR A 55 9.86 -4.12 -1.36
N THR A 56 9.51 -4.98 -0.41
CA THR A 56 10.05 -6.34 -0.34
C THR A 56 9.56 -7.19 -1.50
N ILE A 57 8.26 -7.12 -1.79
CA ILE A 57 7.63 -7.85 -2.89
C ILE A 57 8.12 -7.31 -4.23
N PHE A 58 8.24 -5.98 -4.36
CA PHE A 58 8.79 -5.36 -5.57
C PHE A 58 10.22 -5.85 -5.87
N LYS A 59 11.09 -5.92 -4.85
CA LYS A 59 12.46 -6.45 -5.03
C LYS A 59 12.49 -7.92 -5.42
N THR A 60 11.45 -8.67 -5.07
CA THR A 60 11.36 -10.11 -5.37
C THR A 60 10.86 -10.35 -6.79
N LEU A 61 9.94 -9.51 -7.28
CA LEU A 61 9.32 -9.65 -8.60
C LEU A 61 10.01 -8.84 -9.70
N SER A 62 10.63 -7.70 -9.37
CA SER A 62 11.22 -6.82 -10.38
C SER A 62 12.52 -7.38 -10.95
N PHE A 63 12.69 -7.20 -12.25
CA PHE A 63 13.94 -7.44 -12.94
C PHE A 63 14.53 -6.08 -13.34
N ASN A 64 15.76 -5.80 -12.92
CA ASN A 64 16.43 -4.52 -13.21
C ASN A 64 15.63 -3.28 -12.72
N ASP A 65 15.10 -3.35 -11.49
CA ASP A 65 14.29 -2.30 -10.85
C ASP A 65 13.05 -1.85 -11.65
N LYS A 66 12.55 -2.72 -12.54
CA LYS A 66 11.34 -2.52 -13.33
C LYS A 66 10.46 -3.75 -13.27
N LEU A 67 9.15 -3.52 -13.37
CA LEU A 67 8.15 -4.58 -13.43
C LEU A 67 7.27 -4.34 -14.66
N ASP A 68 6.91 -5.40 -15.38
CA ASP A 68 5.99 -5.29 -16.51
C ASP A 68 4.56 -5.01 -16.01
N ALA A 69 3.78 -4.22 -16.75
CA ALA A 69 2.37 -3.99 -16.47
C ALA A 69 1.55 -5.30 -16.39
N ASN A 70 1.95 -6.34 -17.13
CA ASN A 70 1.32 -7.67 -17.09
C ASN A 70 1.55 -8.41 -15.77
N GLU A 71 2.62 -8.10 -15.04
CA GLU A 71 2.94 -8.71 -13.75
C GLU A 71 2.30 -7.95 -12.57
N LEU A 72 1.60 -6.85 -12.85
CA LEU A 72 0.98 -6.02 -11.83
C LEU A 72 -0.11 -6.78 -11.06
N GLU A 73 -0.91 -7.62 -11.73
CA GLU A 73 -1.92 -8.44 -11.05
C GLU A 73 -1.28 -9.41 -10.04
N LYS A 74 -0.18 -10.06 -10.45
CA LYS A 74 0.61 -10.94 -9.59
C LYS A 74 1.24 -10.18 -8.42
N PHE A 75 1.68 -8.94 -8.65
CA PHE A 75 2.20 -8.08 -7.59
C PHE A 75 1.14 -7.78 -6.53
N PHE A 76 -0.10 -7.47 -6.95
CA PHE A 76 -1.21 -7.25 -6.02
C PHE A 76 -1.55 -8.53 -5.23
N GLU A 77 -1.59 -9.68 -5.91
CA GLU A 77 -1.80 -10.98 -5.26
C GLU A 77 -0.73 -11.28 -4.20
N CYS A 78 0.55 -11.07 -4.52
CA CYS A 78 1.65 -11.27 -3.57
C CYS A 78 1.61 -10.28 -2.39
N CYS A 79 0.97 -9.12 -2.58
CA CYS A 79 0.77 -8.12 -1.53
C CYS A 79 -0.47 -8.40 -0.67
N ASP A 80 -1.18 -9.50 -0.90
CA ASP A 80 -2.50 -9.79 -0.32
C ASP A 80 -3.49 -8.65 -0.60
N LEU A 81 -3.34 -7.98 -1.75
CA LEU A 81 -4.25 -6.95 -2.23
C LEU A 81 -5.22 -7.57 -3.21
N SER A 82 -6.46 -7.14 -3.11
CA SER A 82 -7.61 -7.86 -3.63
C SER A 82 -8.27 -7.18 -4.83
N ALA A 83 -7.59 -6.19 -5.41
CA ALA A 83 -8.08 -5.38 -6.51
C ALA A 83 -8.34 -6.25 -7.75
N THR A 84 -9.40 -5.93 -8.48
CA THR A 84 -9.72 -6.61 -9.73
C THR A 84 -8.83 -6.12 -10.87
N SER A 85 -8.63 -6.93 -11.91
CA SER A 85 -7.89 -6.55 -13.12
C SER A 85 -8.39 -5.24 -13.73
N TYR A 86 -9.70 -4.97 -13.65
CA TYR A 86 -10.30 -3.73 -14.13
C TYR A 86 -9.87 -2.52 -13.28
N GLU A 87 -9.96 -2.62 -11.96
CA GLU A 87 -9.54 -1.54 -11.04
C GLU A 87 -8.04 -1.26 -11.16
N ILE A 88 -7.22 -2.30 -11.34
CA ILE A 88 -5.78 -2.17 -11.54
C ILE A 88 -5.48 -1.42 -12.84
N LYS A 89 -6.14 -1.79 -13.95
CA LYS A 89 -5.96 -1.11 -15.25
C LYS A 89 -6.45 0.34 -15.20
N GLU A 90 -7.64 0.57 -14.65
CA GLU A 90 -8.19 1.92 -14.47
C GLU A 90 -7.22 2.80 -13.65
N ALA A 91 -6.75 2.30 -12.51
CA ALA A 91 -5.80 3.03 -11.68
C ALA A 91 -4.46 3.27 -12.39
N LEU A 92 -3.95 2.29 -13.15
CA LEU A 92 -2.74 2.43 -13.94
C LEU A 92 -2.88 3.53 -15.00
N ASP A 93 -3.98 3.53 -15.75
CA ASP A 93 -4.25 4.53 -16.79
C ASP A 93 -4.34 5.95 -16.20
N TYR A 94 -4.98 6.10 -15.04
CA TYR A 94 -5.03 7.39 -14.34
C TYR A 94 -3.66 7.83 -13.83
N VAL A 95 -2.89 6.94 -13.20
CA VAL A 95 -1.56 7.26 -12.66
C VAL A 95 -0.62 7.65 -13.79
N LEU A 96 -0.61 6.92 -14.91
CA LEU A 96 0.29 7.18 -16.04
C LEU A 96 0.10 8.56 -16.67
N GLN A 97 -1.08 9.18 -16.56
CA GLN A 97 -1.31 10.57 -17.02
C GLN A 97 -0.44 11.60 -16.28
N HIS A 98 0.05 11.26 -15.09
CA HIS A 98 0.89 12.12 -14.26
C HIS A 98 2.39 11.82 -14.39
N TYR A 99 2.76 10.83 -15.18
CA TYR A 99 4.14 10.41 -15.39
C TYR A 99 4.57 10.63 -16.85
N PRO A 100 5.87 10.74 -17.14
CA PRO A 100 6.35 10.73 -18.51
C PRO A 100 5.97 9.40 -19.17
N PRO A 101 5.75 9.40 -20.51
CA PRO A 101 5.40 8.18 -21.24
C PRO A 101 6.46 7.10 -21.03
N GLN A 102 6.03 5.94 -20.56
CA GLN A 102 6.91 4.79 -20.32
C GLN A 102 7.23 4.10 -21.65
N LYS A 103 8.45 3.57 -21.78
CA LYS A 103 8.85 2.74 -22.91
C LYS A 103 8.69 1.27 -22.53
N ASN A 104 8.07 0.48 -23.41
CA ASN A 104 7.96 -0.99 -23.32
C ASN A 104 7.19 -1.50 -22.08
N ASP A 105 6.12 -0.83 -21.67
CA ASP A 105 5.23 -1.25 -20.56
C ASP A 105 5.95 -1.59 -19.23
N SER A 106 7.18 -1.09 -19.08
CA SER A 106 8.01 -1.31 -17.91
C SER A 106 7.76 -0.22 -16.88
N LEU A 107 7.16 -0.59 -15.76
CA LEU A 107 6.77 0.30 -14.68
C LEU A 107 7.88 0.42 -13.64
N THR A 108 8.14 1.65 -13.21
CA THR A 108 9.04 1.92 -12.08
C THR A 108 8.35 1.64 -10.76
N LYS A 109 9.15 1.44 -9.70
CA LYS A 109 8.67 1.30 -8.32
C LYS A 109 7.67 2.39 -7.94
N GLU A 110 7.96 3.64 -8.31
CA GLU A 110 7.15 4.81 -7.97
C GLU A 110 5.76 4.73 -8.59
N ILE A 111 5.67 4.34 -9.87
CA ILE A 111 4.40 4.19 -10.57
C ILE A 111 3.57 3.08 -9.93
N ILE A 112 4.17 1.91 -9.69
CA ILE A 112 3.47 0.76 -9.10
C ILE A 112 2.92 1.12 -7.72
N PHE A 113 3.74 1.81 -6.91
CA PHE A 113 3.33 2.21 -5.57
C PHE A 113 2.20 3.24 -5.64
N ASP A 114 2.29 4.21 -6.54
CA ASP A 114 1.22 5.19 -6.73
C ASP A 114 -0.07 4.52 -7.25
N VAL A 115 -0.01 3.45 -8.06
CA VAL A 115 -1.19 2.64 -8.44
C VAL A 115 -1.80 1.96 -7.22
N VAL A 116 -0.97 1.34 -6.36
CA VAL A 116 -1.45 0.77 -5.09
C VAL A 116 -2.11 1.83 -4.22
N TYR A 117 -1.47 2.98 -4.03
CA TYR A 117 -1.99 4.07 -3.21
C TYR A 117 -3.17 4.80 -3.85
N TYR A 118 -3.35 4.72 -5.17
CA TYR A 118 -4.55 5.24 -5.82
C TYR A 118 -5.77 4.43 -5.40
N ILE A 119 -5.66 3.10 -5.42
CA ILE A 119 -6.73 2.16 -5.04
C ILE A 119 -6.92 2.13 -3.52
N TYR A 120 -5.82 2.03 -2.78
CA TYR A 120 -5.75 1.94 -1.32
C TYR A 120 -5.04 3.17 -0.75
N PRO A 121 -5.71 4.33 -0.71
CA PRO A 121 -5.07 5.57 -0.28
C PRO A 121 -4.65 5.52 1.19
N PRO A 122 -3.49 6.08 1.55
CA PRO A 122 -3.12 6.25 2.96
C PRO A 122 -4.19 7.06 3.70
N LYS A 123 -4.49 6.68 4.95
CA LYS A 123 -5.54 7.32 5.77
C LYS A 123 -5.37 8.85 5.87
N ALA A 124 -4.13 9.33 5.94
CA ALA A 124 -3.81 10.77 5.99
C ALA A 124 -4.22 11.57 4.74
N THR A 125 -4.58 10.91 3.63
CA THR A 125 -5.14 11.59 2.46
C THR A 125 -6.57 12.08 2.69
N GLY A 126 -7.30 11.49 3.65
CA GLY A 126 -8.73 11.71 3.84
C GLY A 126 -9.58 11.25 2.65
N LEU A 127 -9.03 10.37 1.80
CA LEU A 127 -9.72 9.73 0.68
C LEU A 127 -10.27 8.37 1.11
N GLN A 128 -11.43 8.03 0.56
CA GLN A 128 -11.95 6.66 0.63
C GLN A 128 -11.29 5.81 -0.46
N THR A 129 -11.22 4.50 -0.25
CA THR A 129 -10.77 3.56 -1.28
C THR A 129 -11.59 3.74 -2.57
N SER A 130 -10.94 3.63 -3.73
CA SER A 130 -11.66 3.63 -5.03
C SER A 130 -12.22 2.27 -5.38
N ARG A 131 -11.91 1.24 -4.58
CA ARG A 131 -12.37 -0.13 -4.78
C ARG A 131 -13.89 -0.23 -4.65
N LYS A 132 -14.52 -1.04 -5.49
CA LYS A 132 -15.95 -1.36 -5.40
C LYS A 132 -16.16 -2.62 -4.58
N SER A 133 -17.18 -2.60 -3.71
CA SER A 133 -17.60 -3.79 -2.96
C SER A 133 -18.13 -4.84 -3.93
N THR A 134 -17.70 -6.09 -3.78
CA THR A 134 -18.21 -7.23 -4.56
C THR A 134 -18.80 -8.27 -3.61
N TRP A 135 -19.76 -9.08 -4.07
CA TRP A 135 -20.35 -10.14 -3.24
C TRP A 135 -19.33 -11.13 -2.67
N VAL A 136 -18.22 -11.35 -3.40
CA VAL A 136 -17.13 -12.26 -2.99
C VAL A 136 -16.12 -11.54 -2.09
N ARG A 137 -16.04 -10.21 -2.14
CA ARG A 137 -15.11 -9.40 -1.34
C ARG A 137 -15.77 -8.07 -0.96
N PRO A 138 -16.58 -8.06 0.10
CA PRO A 138 -17.26 -6.85 0.52
C PRO A 138 -16.28 -5.89 1.22
N ILE A 139 -16.65 -4.62 1.20
CA ILE A 139 -15.96 -3.56 1.94
C ILE A 139 -16.78 -3.30 3.21
N ILE A 140 -16.22 -3.59 4.39
CA ILE A 140 -16.83 -3.31 5.70
C ILE A 140 -16.12 -2.10 6.29
N ASP A 141 -16.88 -1.07 6.66
CA ASP A 141 -16.36 0.16 7.29
C ASP A 141 -15.22 0.86 6.51
N GLY A 142 -15.19 0.68 5.19
CA GLY A 142 -14.16 1.26 4.30
C GLY A 142 -12.87 0.43 4.23
N GLU A 143 -12.79 -0.70 4.94
CA GLU A 143 -11.71 -1.67 4.88
C GLU A 143 -12.18 -2.97 4.20
N ASP A 144 -11.25 -3.68 3.58
CA ASP A 144 -11.53 -4.92 2.88
C ASP A 144 -11.59 -6.09 3.86
N GLU A 145 -12.63 -6.93 3.80
CA GLU A 145 -12.76 -8.09 4.70
C GLU A 145 -11.53 -8.99 4.71
N THR A 146 -10.86 -9.15 3.56
CA THR A 146 -9.64 -9.97 3.45
C THR A 146 -8.46 -9.42 4.26
N ALA A 147 -8.40 -8.10 4.48
CA ALA A 147 -7.43 -7.48 5.38
C ALA A 147 -7.82 -7.69 6.87
N ILE A 148 -9.12 -7.84 7.15
CA ILE A 148 -9.66 -8.01 8.51
C ILE A 148 -9.60 -9.49 8.97
N GLN A 149 -9.92 -10.43 8.08
CA GLN A 149 -10.00 -11.85 8.40
C GLN A 149 -8.66 -12.59 8.35
N GLY A 150 -7.63 -12.00 7.75
CA GLY A 150 -6.43 -12.75 7.38
C GLY A 150 -6.76 -13.84 6.36
N THR A 151 -5.75 -14.58 5.90
CA THR A 151 -6.02 -15.77 5.09
C THR A 151 -6.91 -16.73 5.90
N PRO A 152 -7.91 -17.39 5.29
CA PRO A 152 -8.95 -18.16 6.00
C PRO A 152 -8.43 -19.36 6.82
N PHE A 153 -7.11 -19.57 6.87
CA PHE A 153 -6.43 -20.65 7.57
C PHE A 153 -5.65 -20.23 8.82
N LEU A 154 -5.60 -18.93 9.16
CA LEU A 154 -4.91 -18.45 10.34
C LEU A 154 -5.92 -17.87 11.32
N GLU A 155 -6.36 -18.71 12.27
CA GLU A 155 -7.07 -18.23 13.45
C GLU A 155 -6.21 -17.17 14.16
N PRO A 156 -6.79 -16.06 14.63
CA PRO A 156 -6.06 -15.05 15.36
C PRO A 156 -5.40 -15.68 16.59
N ILE A 157 -4.08 -15.74 16.60
CA ILE A 157 -3.31 -16.31 17.71
C ILE A 157 -3.41 -15.34 18.88
N ASP A 158 -4.00 -15.79 19.99
CA ASP A 158 -3.96 -15.05 21.25
C ASP A 158 -2.50 -14.99 21.75
N MET A 159 -1.88 -13.83 21.61
CA MET A 159 -0.51 -13.59 22.01
C MET A 159 -0.30 -13.84 23.52
N ASN A 160 -1.34 -13.76 24.36
CA ASN A 160 -1.22 -14.11 25.78
C ASN A 160 -0.93 -15.60 26.00
N ILE A 161 -1.39 -16.47 25.10
CA ILE A 161 -1.08 -17.90 25.14
C ILE A 161 0.41 -18.10 24.83
N VAL A 162 0.91 -17.44 23.78
CA VAL A 162 2.34 -17.51 23.39
C VAL A 162 3.24 -17.04 24.53
N TYR A 163 2.93 -15.90 25.17
CA TYR A 163 3.71 -15.40 26.30
C TYR A 163 3.74 -16.38 27.48
N LYS A 164 2.62 -17.05 27.79
CA LYS A 164 2.57 -18.09 28.84
C LYS A 164 3.42 -19.32 28.52
N PHE A 165 3.66 -19.64 27.26
CA PHE A 165 4.54 -20.73 26.86
C PHE A 165 6.01 -20.34 26.95
N LEU A 166 6.35 -19.09 26.64
CA LEU A 166 7.70 -18.56 26.74
C LEU A 166 8.15 -18.38 28.19
N ASP A 167 7.24 -18.01 29.10
CA ASP A 167 7.54 -17.87 30.54
C ASP A 167 7.72 -19.23 31.27
N LYS A 168 7.46 -20.36 30.60
CA LYS A 168 7.58 -21.71 31.18
C LYS A 168 8.84 -22.48 30.75
N GLN A 169 9.78 -21.83 30.05
CA GLN A 169 11.12 -22.37 29.77
C GLN A 169 12.17 -21.69 30.67
#